data_AF-F8E7W4-F1
#
_entry.id   AF-F8E7W4-F1
#
_cell.length_a   1.000
_cell.length_b   1.000
_cell.length_c   1.000
_cell.angle_alpha   90.00
_cell.angle_beta   90.00
_cell.angle_gamma   90.00
#
_symmetry.space_group_name_H-M   'P 1'
#
loop_
_entity.id
_entity.type
_entity.pdbx_description
1 polymer ?
#
loop_
_entity_poly.entity_id
_entity_poly.type
_entity_poly.pdbx_seq_one_letter_code
_entity_poly.pdbx_strand_id
1 'polypeptide(L)'
;MDLSQLETEINKMKADTLSMYGNKIELTRQYIKKEKRLIRRKEKILSKVESKLQRKLKRKKKKTLKKLQDKLQTDIQNHKNQYKKLQNLENKFIDEYKEQREALGLYDHSFVDKYFDKNSQSQQ
;
A
#
# COMPACT_ATOMS: atom_id res chain seq x y z
N MET A 1 4.36 -27.90 -36.67
CA MET A 1 3.76 -27.12 -35.56
C MET A 1 2.48 -26.52 -36.09
N ASP A 2 1.38 -26.73 -35.39
CA ASP A 2 0.07 -26.21 -35.78
C ASP A 2 -0.05 -24.75 -35.33
N LEU A 3 -0.48 -23.86 -36.23
CA LEU A 3 -0.59 -22.42 -35.98
C LEU A 3 -1.53 -22.12 -34.79
N SER A 4 -2.56 -22.95 -34.60
CA SER A 4 -3.50 -22.85 -33.48
C SER A 4 -2.85 -23.08 -32.10
N GLN A 5 -1.86 -23.98 -32.03
CA GLN A 5 -1.14 -24.25 -30.78
C GLN A 5 -0.26 -23.08 -30.38
N LEU A 6 0.45 -22.48 -31.35
CA LEU A 6 1.28 -21.29 -31.13
C LEU A 6 0.44 -20.08 -30.68
N GLU A 7 -0.73 -19.87 -31.28
CA GLU A 7 -1.64 -18.79 -30.88
C GLU A 7 -2.16 -18.97 -29.43
N THR A 8 -2.46 -20.22 -29.05
CA THR A 8 -2.87 -20.56 -27.69
C THR A 8 -1.77 -20.28 -26.68
N GLU A 9 -0.52 -20.66 -26.98
CA GLU A 9 0.64 -20.38 -26.12
C GLU A 9 0.90 -18.87 -25.97
N ILE A 10 0.84 -18.11 -27.08
CA ILE A 10 0.98 -16.66 -27.06
C ILE A 10 -0.09 -16.03 -26.16
N ASN A 11 -1.35 -16.43 -26.31
CA ASN A 11 -2.44 -15.89 -25.51
C ASN A 11 -2.28 -16.23 -24.02
N LYS A 12 -1.78 -17.43 -23.70
CA LYS A 12 -1.48 -17.82 -22.33
C LYS A 12 -0.36 -16.95 -21.73
N MET A 13 0.74 -16.75 -22.46
CA MET A 13 1.84 -15.89 -22.00
C MET A 13 1.38 -14.45 -21.73
N LYS A 14 0.52 -13.91 -22.61
CA LYS A 14 -0.09 -12.57 -22.42
C LYS A 14 -0.93 -12.51 -21.14
N ALA A 15 -1.78 -13.51 -20.92
CA ALA A 15 -2.62 -13.60 -19.74
C ALA A 15 -1.78 -13.72 -18.45
N ASP A 16 -0.75 -14.57 -18.45
CA ASP A 16 0.15 -14.75 -17.31
C ASP A 16 0.90 -13.45 -16.98
N THR A 17 1.36 -12.73 -17.99
CA THR A 17 2.03 -11.44 -17.84
C THR A 17 1.10 -10.43 -17.17
N LEU A 18 -0.11 -10.23 -17.72
CA LEU A 18 -1.08 -9.29 -17.15
C LEU A 18 -1.49 -9.70 -15.72
N SER A 19 -1.69 -10.99 -15.46
CA SER A 19 -2.00 -11.52 -14.13
C SER A 19 -0.91 -11.21 -13.12
N MET A 20 0.37 -11.40 -13.49
CA MET A 20 1.51 -11.08 -12.63
C MET A 20 1.53 -9.61 -12.21
N TYR A 21 1.31 -8.69 -13.15
CA TYR A 21 1.28 -7.24 -12.82
C TYR A 21 0.05 -6.87 -11.98
N GLY A 22 -1.12 -7.46 -12.27
CA GLY A 22 -2.31 -7.30 -11.43
C GLY A 22 -2.06 -7.74 -9.98
N ASN A 23 -1.41 -8.87 -9.78
CA ASN A 23 -1.05 -9.40 -8.46
C ASN A 23 -0.09 -8.47 -7.70
N LYS A 24 0.87 -7.82 -8.38
CA LYS A 24 1.76 -6.82 -7.75
C LYS A 24 0.99 -5.63 -7.20
N ILE A 25 0.00 -5.13 -7.94
CA ILE A 25 -0.88 -4.03 -7.50
C ILE A 25 -1.69 -4.47 -6.28
N GLU A 26 -2.31 -5.65 -6.34
CA GLU A 26 -3.13 -6.16 -5.24
C GLU A 26 -2.31 -6.37 -3.95
N LEU A 27 -1.14 -6.99 -4.06
CA LEU A 27 -0.24 -7.19 -2.94
C LEU A 27 0.15 -5.85 -2.30
N THR A 28 0.48 -4.85 -3.13
CA THR A 28 0.81 -3.49 -2.66
C THR A 28 -0.35 -2.86 -1.89
N ARG A 29 -1.59 -3.01 -2.38
CA ARG A 29 -2.81 -2.56 -1.67
C ARG A 29 -2.99 -3.22 -0.31
N GLN A 30 -2.70 -4.52 -0.19
CA GLN A 30 -2.76 -5.22 1.09
C GLN A 30 -1.75 -4.64 2.09
N TYR A 31 -0.52 -4.34 1.64
CA TYR A 31 0.48 -3.68 2.48
C TYR A 31 0.08 -2.24 2.88
N ILE A 32 -0.49 -1.46 1.96
CA ILE A 32 -1.03 -0.12 2.25
C ILE A 32 -2.09 -0.20 3.36
N LYS A 33 -3.04 -1.13 3.26
CA LYS A 33 -4.06 -1.37 4.29
C LYS A 33 -3.42 -1.74 5.64
N LYS A 34 -2.40 -2.59 5.64
CA LYS A 34 -1.67 -2.99 6.85
C LYS A 34 -0.96 -1.80 7.51
N GLU A 35 -0.26 -0.98 6.73
CA GLU A 35 0.42 0.22 7.22
C GLU A 35 -0.57 1.24 7.81
N LYS A 36 -1.68 1.52 7.12
CA LYS A 36 -2.76 2.40 7.63
C LYS A 36 -3.29 1.94 8.98
N ARG A 37 -3.50 0.62 9.16
CA ARG A 37 -3.94 0.04 10.44
C ARG A 37 -2.89 0.19 11.53
N LEU A 38 -1.60 -0.02 11.22
CA LEU A 38 -0.50 0.13 12.18
C LEU A 38 -0.36 1.57 12.66
N ILE A 39 -0.39 2.55 11.75
CA ILE A 39 -0.37 3.97 12.06
C ILE A 39 -1.51 4.32 13.04
N ARG A 40 -2.76 3.96 12.68
CA ARG A 40 -3.93 4.24 13.52
C ARG A 40 -3.82 3.62 14.92
N ARG A 41 -3.30 2.38 15.02
CA ARG A 41 -3.09 1.72 16.32
C ARG A 41 -2.04 2.44 17.15
N LYS A 42 -0.90 2.81 16.55
CA LYS A 42 0.18 3.52 17.25
C LYS A 42 -0.26 4.92 17.70
N GLU A 43 -1.00 5.65 16.88
CA GLU A 43 -1.58 6.96 17.24
C GLU A 43 -2.54 6.85 18.43
N LYS A 44 -3.39 5.81 18.48
CA LYS A 44 -4.24 5.54 19.66
C LYS A 44 -3.41 5.25 20.92
N ILE A 45 -2.29 4.54 20.80
CA ILE A 45 -1.40 4.27 21.93
C ILE A 45 -0.72 5.57 22.37
N LEU A 46 -0.24 6.38 21.43
CA LEU A 46 0.39 7.67 21.69
C LEU A 46 -0.55 8.59 22.48
N SER A 47 -1.81 8.73 22.05
CA SER A 47 -2.83 9.50 22.78
C SER A 47 -3.04 9.00 24.22
N LYS A 48 -3.01 7.67 24.44
CA LYS A 48 -3.07 7.09 25.79
C LYS A 48 -1.82 7.37 26.62
N VAL A 49 -0.65 7.51 25.99
CA VAL A 49 0.60 7.86 26.68
C VAL A 49 0.58 9.34 27.05
N GLU A 50 0.13 10.21 26.15
CA GLU A 50 0.02 11.66 26.35
C GLU A 50 -0.96 12.00 27.48
N SER A 51 -2.15 11.41 27.49
CA SER A 51 -3.11 11.57 28.58
C SER A 51 -2.57 11.07 29.93
N LYS A 52 -1.73 10.02 29.95
CA LYS A 52 -1.04 9.58 31.18
C LYS A 52 0.01 10.58 31.63
N LEU A 53 0.75 11.20 30.70
CA LEU A 53 1.80 12.19 30.98
C LEU A 53 1.26 13.49 31.57
N GLN A 54 0.00 13.85 31.28
CA GLN A 54 -0.69 15.00 31.87
C GLN A 54 -1.00 14.83 33.37
N ARG A 55 -1.03 13.60 33.88
CA ARG A 55 -1.30 13.32 35.30
C ARG A 55 -0.07 13.58 36.18
N LYS A 56 -0.29 13.77 37.48
CA LYS A 56 0.80 13.84 38.48
C LYS A 56 1.48 12.46 38.58
N LEU A 57 2.71 12.35 38.06
CA LEU A 57 3.49 11.12 38.01
C LEU A 57 4.81 11.26 38.77
N LYS A 58 5.29 10.17 39.37
CA LYS A 58 6.66 10.07 39.91
C LYS A 58 7.68 10.30 38.78
N ARG A 59 8.79 11.00 39.08
CA ARG A 59 9.85 11.38 38.09
C ARG A 59 10.30 10.20 37.21
N LYS A 60 10.58 9.03 37.81
CA LYS A 60 11.00 7.82 37.08
C LYS A 60 9.96 7.39 36.03
N LYS A 61 8.68 7.31 36.42
CA LYS A 61 7.57 6.91 35.52
C LYS A 61 7.36 7.93 34.40
N LYS A 62 7.48 9.23 34.70
CA LYS A 62 7.42 10.31 33.70
C LYS A 62 8.54 10.17 32.66
N LYS A 63 9.78 9.88 33.09
CA LYS A 63 10.93 9.64 32.19
C LYS A 63 10.67 8.46 31.25
N THR A 64 10.15 7.35 31.77
CA THR A 64 9.82 6.17 30.95
C THR A 64 8.72 6.46 29.92
N LEU A 65 7.66 7.16 30.33
CA LEU A 65 6.57 7.50 29.41
C LEU A 65 7.00 8.49 28.32
N LYS A 66 7.87 9.46 28.63
CA LYS A 66 8.47 10.34 27.62
C LYS A 66 9.28 9.57 26.58
N LYS A 67 10.17 8.68 27.04
CA LYS A 67 10.92 7.80 26.10
C LYS A 67 10.00 6.97 25.21
N LEU A 68 8.90 6.46 25.76
CA LEU A 68 7.90 5.73 24.98
C LEU A 68 7.18 6.64 23.98
N GLN A 69 6.83 7.87 24.37
CA GLN A 69 6.23 8.87 23.49
C GLN A 69 7.14 9.16 22.30
N ASP A 70 8.42 9.49 22.56
CA ASP A 70 9.40 9.79 21.51
C ASP A 70 9.56 8.62 20.55
N LYS A 71 9.68 7.39 21.08
CA LYS A 71 9.77 6.17 20.27
C LYS A 71 8.52 5.97 19.41
N LEU A 72 7.32 6.18 19.97
CA LEU A 72 6.07 6.05 19.23
C LEU A 72 5.94 7.09 18.12
N GLN A 73 6.34 8.34 18.37
CA GLN A 73 6.30 9.40 17.37
C GLN A 73 7.23 9.09 16.19
N THR A 74 8.47 8.68 16.47
CA THR A 74 9.43 8.25 15.43
C THR A 74 8.90 7.05 14.65
N ASP A 75 8.38 6.05 15.33
CA ASP A 75 7.79 4.86 14.71
C ASP A 75 6.60 5.22 13.79
N ILE A 76 5.70 6.09 14.26
CA ILE A 76 4.55 6.55 13.47
C ILE A 76 5.05 7.27 12.21
N GLN A 77 6.06 8.13 12.34
CA GLN A 77 6.62 8.83 11.18
C GLN A 77 7.25 7.87 10.18
N ASN A 78 7.98 6.86 10.65
CA ASN A 78 8.54 5.81 9.80
C ASN A 78 7.45 5.05 9.03
N HIS A 79 6.36 4.68 9.70
CA HIS A 79 5.21 4.05 9.04
C HIS A 79 4.51 5.00 8.04
N LYS A 80 4.37 6.29 8.36
CA LYS A 80 3.84 7.29 7.41
C LYS A 80 4.71 7.43 6.16
N ASN A 81 6.03 7.43 6.33
CA ASN A 81 6.98 7.45 5.22
C ASN A 81 6.86 6.18 4.37
N GLN A 82 6.75 5.00 5.01
CA GLN A 82 6.57 3.73 4.32
C GLN A 82 5.24 3.67 3.57
N TYR A 83 4.15 4.15 4.18
CA TYR A 83 2.85 4.28 3.55
C TYR A 83 2.92 5.12 2.27
N LYS A 84 3.59 6.28 2.31
CA LYS A 84 3.80 7.11 1.12
C LYS A 84 4.62 6.39 0.04
N LYS A 85 5.67 5.66 0.41
CA LYS A 85 6.45 4.85 -0.54
C LYS A 85 5.59 3.77 -1.21
N LEU A 86 4.72 3.09 -0.45
CA LEU A 86 3.81 2.08 -1.00
C LEU A 86 2.77 2.68 -1.94
N GLN A 87 2.23 3.87 -1.65
CA GLN A 87 1.31 4.57 -2.57
C GLN A 87 2.01 4.92 -3.90
N ASN A 88 3.25 5.40 -3.84
CA ASN A 88 4.02 5.66 -5.06
C ASN A 88 4.30 4.36 -5.84
N LEU A 89 4.58 3.27 -5.13
CA LEU A 89 4.81 1.97 -5.75
C LEU A 89 3.54 1.39 -6.40
N GLU A 90 2.38 1.56 -5.77
CA GLU A 90 1.08 1.18 -6.35
C GLU A 90 0.85 1.91 -7.67
N ASN A 91 1.04 3.23 -7.70
CA ASN A 91 0.90 4.02 -8.93
C ASN A 91 1.85 3.52 -10.02
N LYS A 92 3.12 3.28 -9.67
CA LYS A 92 4.11 2.74 -10.60
C LYS A 92 3.64 1.40 -11.20
N PHE A 93 3.12 0.48 -10.38
CA PHE A 93 2.64 -0.80 -10.87
C PHE A 93 1.36 -0.70 -11.72
N ILE A 94 0.49 0.27 -11.44
CA ILE A 94 -0.66 0.57 -12.31
C ILE A 94 -0.18 1.07 -13.67
N ASP A 95 0.80 1.97 -13.70
CA ASP A 95 1.37 2.49 -14.94
C ASP A 95 2.07 1.38 -15.73
N GLU A 96 2.90 0.54 -15.07
CA GLU A 96 3.50 -0.67 -15.68
C GLU A 96 2.42 -1.61 -16.25
N TYR A 97 1.29 -1.79 -15.54
CA TYR A 97 0.19 -2.62 -16.03
C TYR A 97 -0.47 -2.04 -17.30
N LYS A 98 -0.61 -0.72 -17.40
CA LYS A 98 -1.12 -0.05 -18.61
C LYS A 98 -0.15 -0.19 -19.77
N GLU A 99 1.14 0.03 -19.55
CA GLU A 99 2.17 -0.14 -20.59
C GLU A 99 2.15 -1.56 -21.17
N GLN A 100 2.01 -2.58 -20.31
CA GLN A 100 1.90 -3.96 -20.78
C GLN A 100 0.61 -4.21 -21.56
N ARG A 101 -0.51 -3.57 -21.20
CA ARG A 101 -1.75 -3.66 -21.99
C ARG A 101 -1.57 -3.03 -23.37
N GLU A 102 -0.93 -1.88 -23.47
CA GLU A 102 -0.64 -1.22 -24.75
C GLU A 102 0.26 -2.06 -25.64
N ALA A 103 1.29 -2.70 -25.07
CA ALA A 103 2.16 -3.63 -25.78
C ALA A 103 1.40 -4.84 -26.37
N LEU A 104 0.21 -5.14 -25.84
CA LEU A 104 -0.69 -6.19 -26.30
C LEU A 104 -1.81 -5.69 -27.23
N GLY A 105 -1.79 -4.40 -27.59
CA GLY A 105 -2.81 -3.76 -28.44
C GLY A 105 -4.08 -3.35 -27.68
N LEU A 106 -4.06 -3.36 -26.35
CA LEU A 106 -5.19 -3.01 -25.48
C LEU A 106 -5.05 -1.58 -24.96
N TYR A 107 -5.30 -0.59 -25.82
CA TYR A 107 -5.11 0.84 -25.51
C TYR A 107 -6.24 1.46 -24.67
N ASP A 108 -7.42 0.82 -24.61
CA ASP A 108 -8.48 1.28 -23.72
C ASP A 108 -8.15 0.91 -22.26
N HIS A 109 -7.84 1.96 -21.50
CA HIS A 109 -7.53 1.88 -20.07
C HIS A 109 -8.71 2.28 -19.19
N SER A 110 -9.89 2.57 -19.74
CA SER A 110 -11.06 3.01 -18.97
C SER A 110 -11.45 2.02 -17.86
N PHE A 111 -11.29 0.71 -18.11
CA PHE A 111 -11.45 -0.32 -17.09
C PHE A 111 -10.38 -0.22 -15.99
N VAL A 112 -9.11 -0.06 -16.37
CA VAL A 112 -7.97 0.02 -15.44
C VAL A 112 -8.12 1.26 -14.56
N ASP A 113 -8.47 2.39 -15.16
CA ASP A 113 -8.70 3.65 -14.45
C ASP A 113 -9.85 3.54 -13.47
N LYS A 114 -10.97 2.94 -13.85
CA LYS A 114 -12.11 2.73 -12.92
C LYS A 114 -11.79 1.73 -11.82
N TYR A 115 -11.14 0.62 -12.16
CA TYR A 115 -10.87 -0.48 -11.22
C TYR A 115 -9.75 -0.14 -10.25
N PHE A 116 -8.74 0.60 -10.71
CA PHE A 116 -7.60 1.01 -9.92
C PHE A 116 -7.65 2.47 -9.44
N ASP A 117 -8.76 3.17 -9.68
CA ASP A 117 -8.89 4.62 -9.51
C ASP A 117 -8.33 5.12 -8.18
N LYS A 118 -7.53 6.19 -8.27
CA LYS A 118 -6.78 6.80 -7.16
C LYS A 118 -7.71 7.32 -6.04
N ASN A 119 -8.99 7.52 -6.35
CA ASN A 119 -10.00 8.08 -5.41
C ASN A 119 -10.93 7.04 -4.76
N SER A 120 -11.00 5.81 -5.29
CA SER A 120 -11.96 4.79 -4.82
C SER A 120 -11.57 4.14 -3.47
N GLN A 121 -10.45 4.52 -2.86
CA GLN A 121 -10.08 4.09 -1.49
C GLN A 121 -10.45 5.12 -0.39
N SER A 122 -11.16 6.18 -0.74
CA SER A 122 -11.72 7.15 0.23
C SER A 122 -13.00 6.64 0.91
N GLN A 123 -13.58 5.54 0.42
CA GLN A 123 -14.83 4.98 0.94
C GLN A 123 -14.69 3.47 1.13
N GLN A 124 -14.18 3.05 2.28
CA GLN A 124 -14.54 1.85 3.06
C GLN A 124 -13.57 1.65 4.24
#